data_AF-A0A246ST94-F1
#
_entry.id   AF-A0A246ST94-F1
#
_cell.length_a   1.000
_cell.length_b   1.000
_cell.length_c   1.000
_cell.angle_alpha   90.00
_cell.angle_beta   90.00
_cell.angle_gamma   90.00
#
_symmetry.space_group_name_H-M   'P 1'
#
loop_
_entity.id
_entity.type
_entity.pdbx_description
1 polymer ?
#
loop_
_entity_poly.entity_id
_entity_poly.type
_entity_poly.pdbx_seq_one_letter_code
_entity_poly.pdbx_strand_id
1 'polypeptide(L)'
;MTNPDANLLRTFISDENQAFAERRHGKFWPANHHRIGPLAAKVSGLLDPNEQIDFYFHFMRAAAVPSVGDKEMPLLLEAYGCMLPFLDLGGIIQMSRRHKLLFVFGFDDTGALPSGETVSAKALKARLKLITQVGAYTTMPAQREKKAKFAPFAGEAVRLLEVFRHLGYRHDRRYGEDLYSVTDLRFWGMVFICLLNKATRADLLADMLEGKYDLMRRAEQQAILHRYVEVVLPDVGPDEERFLMLAQRLKKIELARRNATESVDLAQRLKLPFGEEEDWEIHIAVPLRGTEDHPLIARNAVRLHIRPNPDWEWELSARIAGRGEFSEDEKKSYRNELGFPLLGRGNLHAFPTWLRQLRENNGLDFDIGAADIRVGRKRAAAKLVARWLES
;
A
#
# COMPACT_ATOMS: atom_id res chain seq x y z
N MET A 1 22.10 44.16 -17.31
CA MET A 1 20.86 43.51 -17.76
C MET A 1 20.64 42.29 -16.87
N THR A 2 19.56 42.24 -16.09
CA THR A 2 19.28 41.10 -15.20
C THR A 2 18.89 39.88 -16.03
N ASN A 3 19.54 38.75 -15.78
CA ASN A 3 19.25 37.48 -16.45
C ASN A 3 17.81 37.04 -16.12
N PRO A 4 16.90 36.90 -17.11
CA PRO A 4 15.49 36.58 -16.87
C PRO A 4 15.31 35.23 -16.17
N ASP A 5 16.20 34.26 -16.40
CA ASP A 5 16.17 32.96 -15.74
C ASP A 5 16.55 33.09 -14.27
N ALA A 6 17.57 33.89 -13.94
CA ALA A 6 17.95 34.16 -12.55
C ALA A 6 16.82 34.89 -11.79
N ASN A 7 16.16 35.86 -12.43
CA ASN A 7 15.01 36.54 -11.84
C ASN A 7 13.83 35.59 -11.60
N LEU A 8 13.59 34.64 -12.51
CA LEU A 8 12.56 33.62 -12.36
C LEU A 8 12.81 32.75 -11.12
N LEU A 9 14.05 32.30 -10.92
CA LEU A 9 14.44 31.49 -9.76
C LEU A 9 14.34 32.29 -8.45
N ARG A 10 14.82 33.53 -8.42
CA ARG A 10 14.70 34.41 -7.25
C ARG A 10 13.25 34.70 -6.86
N THR A 11 12.38 34.88 -7.86
CA THR A 11 10.94 35.08 -7.61
C THR A 11 10.31 33.84 -6.98
N PHE A 12 10.67 32.65 -7.48
CA PHE A 12 10.25 31.38 -6.88
C PHE A 12 10.73 31.25 -5.43
N ILE A 13 12.02 31.50 -5.17
CA ILE A 13 12.59 31.44 -3.81
C ILE A 13 11.86 32.41 -2.88
N SER A 14 11.66 33.66 -3.30
CA SER A 14 11.02 34.69 -2.48
C SER A 14 9.57 34.33 -2.12
N ASP A 15 8.79 33.84 -3.08
CA ASP A 15 7.39 33.41 -2.86
C ASP A 15 7.30 32.19 -1.93
N GLU A 16 8.19 31.20 -2.10
CA GLU A 16 8.24 30.03 -1.21
C GLU A 16 8.75 30.38 0.21
N ASN A 17 9.74 31.27 0.34
CA ASN A 17 10.21 31.77 1.64
C ASN A 17 9.07 32.48 2.40
N GLN A 18 8.32 33.35 1.72
CA GLN A 18 7.18 34.04 2.33
C GLN A 18 6.09 33.04 2.75
N ALA A 19 5.74 32.08 1.88
CA ALA A 19 4.74 31.08 2.18
C ALA A 19 5.18 30.10 3.28
N PHE A 20 6.47 29.83 3.40
CA PHE A 20 7.01 28.88 4.39
C PHE A 20 6.87 29.38 5.83
N ALA A 21 6.85 30.70 6.07
CA ALA A 21 6.54 31.25 7.39
C ALA A 21 5.17 30.76 7.92
N GLU A 22 4.21 30.57 7.02
CA GLU A 22 2.88 29.99 7.29
C GLU A 22 2.82 28.48 7.00
N ARG A 23 3.98 27.85 6.78
CA ARG A 23 4.13 26.40 6.53
C ARG A 23 3.39 25.89 5.29
N ARG A 24 3.19 26.75 4.29
CA ARG A 24 2.49 26.42 3.04
C ARG A 24 3.44 26.50 1.83
N HIS A 25 2.93 26.06 0.68
CA HIS A 25 3.58 26.28 -0.61
C HIS A 25 3.29 27.67 -1.16
N GLY A 26 4.27 28.20 -1.90
CA GLY A 26 4.14 29.39 -2.70
C GLY A 26 3.07 29.27 -3.78
N LYS A 27 2.55 30.41 -4.24
CA LYS A 27 1.57 30.47 -5.34
C LYS A 27 2.25 30.53 -6.71
N PHE A 28 3.56 30.77 -6.76
CA PHE A 28 4.32 30.96 -7.98
C PHE A 28 4.62 29.63 -8.69
N TRP A 29 4.88 28.57 -7.93
CA TRP A 29 5.26 27.26 -8.47
C TRP A 29 4.20 26.66 -9.43
N PRO A 30 2.90 26.56 -9.08
CA PRO A 30 1.90 25.93 -9.96
C PRO A 30 1.89 26.51 -11.38
N ALA A 31 2.01 27.82 -11.52
CA ALA A 31 2.01 28.50 -12.82
C ALA A 31 3.35 28.43 -13.57
N ASN A 32 4.48 28.22 -12.87
CA ASN A 32 5.82 28.36 -13.44
C ASN A 32 6.70 27.10 -13.38
N HIS A 33 6.20 25.99 -12.82
CA HIS A 33 6.97 24.75 -12.63
C HIS A 33 7.65 24.24 -13.92
N HIS A 34 6.96 24.37 -15.08
CA HIS A 34 7.48 23.97 -16.39
C HIS A 34 8.68 24.82 -16.86
N ARG A 35 8.83 26.05 -16.34
CA ARG A 35 9.95 26.95 -16.62
C ARG A 35 11.07 26.80 -15.59
N ILE A 36 10.72 26.54 -14.33
CA ILE A 36 11.67 26.39 -13.22
C ILE A 36 12.38 25.03 -13.30
N GLY A 37 11.66 23.94 -13.57
CA GLY A 37 12.21 22.59 -13.60
C GLY A 37 13.46 22.43 -14.49
N PRO A 38 13.43 22.90 -15.76
CA PRO A 38 14.60 22.86 -16.64
C PRO A 38 15.82 23.65 -16.14
N LEU A 39 15.61 24.64 -15.26
CA LEU A 39 16.69 25.46 -14.72
C LEU A 39 17.39 24.84 -13.51
N ALA A 40 16.82 23.79 -12.89
CA ALA A 40 17.42 23.14 -11.72
C ALA A 40 18.86 22.65 -11.94
N ALA A 41 19.20 22.25 -13.17
CA ALA A 41 20.55 21.82 -13.55
C ALA A 41 21.52 22.98 -13.88
N LYS A 42 21.03 24.23 -13.92
CA LYS A 42 21.80 25.44 -14.26
C LYS A 42 21.90 26.43 -13.10
N VAL A 43 21.40 26.06 -11.93
CA VAL A 43 21.30 26.88 -10.72
C VAL A 43 22.64 27.52 -10.34
N SER A 44 23.75 26.79 -10.45
CA SER A 44 25.09 27.27 -10.11
C SER A 44 25.61 28.42 -10.98
N GLY A 45 25.06 28.60 -12.19
CA GLY A 45 25.38 29.73 -13.07
C GLY A 45 24.41 30.92 -12.94
N LEU A 46 23.36 30.81 -12.11
CA LEU A 46 22.28 31.79 -12.02
C LEU A 46 22.14 32.42 -10.63
N LEU A 47 22.53 31.68 -9.59
CA LEU A 47 22.31 32.01 -8.18
C LEU A 47 23.61 31.94 -7.39
N ASP A 48 23.75 32.78 -6.37
CA ASP A 48 24.86 32.66 -5.41
C ASP A 48 24.65 31.45 -4.46
N PRO A 49 25.69 30.97 -3.74
CA PRO A 49 25.57 29.76 -2.93
C PRO A 49 24.41 29.73 -1.91
N ASN A 50 24.08 30.86 -1.28
CA ASN A 50 22.98 30.92 -0.31
C ASN A 50 21.64 30.81 -1.03
N GLU A 51 21.49 31.51 -2.15
CA GLU A 51 20.31 31.40 -3.03
C GLU A 51 20.15 29.97 -3.58
N GLN A 52 21.25 29.25 -3.83
CA GLN A 52 21.20 27.85 -4.28
C GLN A 52 20.67 26.92 -3.19
N ILE A 53 21.09 27.10 -1.94
CA ILE A 53 20.60 26.32 -0.79
C ILE A 53 19.08 26.52 -0.64
N ASP A 54 18.63 27.78 -0.63
CA ASP A 54 17.21 28.14 -0.57
C ASP A 54 16.43 27.53 -1.74
N PHE A 55 16.98 27.63 -2.95
CA PHE A 55 16.38 27.02 -4.13
C PHE A 55 16.23 25.50 -3.95
N TYR A 56 17.28 24.78 -3.57
CA TYR A 56 17.23 23.33 -3.41
C TYR A 56 16.27 22.90 -2.31
N PHE A 57 16.23 23.61 -1.19
CA PHE A 57 15.29 23.36 -0.10
C PHE A 57 13.84 23.44 -0.62
N HIS A 58 13.47 24.54 -1.28
CA HIS A 58 12.10 24.73 -1.79
C HIS A 58 11.78 23.83 -2.98
N PHE A 59 12.74 23.58 -3.85
CA PHE A 59 12.57 22.70 -5.01
C PHE A 59 12.30 21.25 -4.56
N MET A 60 13.00 20.75 -3.54
CA MET A 60 12.75 19.41 -2.97
C MET A 60 11.40 19.28 -2.29
N ARG A 61 10.85 20.39 -1.76
CA ARG A 61 9.48 20.44 -1.22
C ARG A 61 8.44 20.37 -2.33
N ALA A 62 8.60 21.21 -3.36
CA ALA A 62 7.62 21.37 -4.43
C ALA A 62 7.66 20.26 -5.49
N ALA A 63 8.82 19.63 -5.69
CA ALA A 63 9.07 18.66 -6.75
C ALA A 63 9.79 17.40 -6.22
N ALA A 64 11.01 17.17 -6.69
CA ALA A 64 11.84 16.03 -6.36
C ALA A 64 13.28 16.50 -6.12
N VAL A 65 14.11 15.63 -5.55
CA VAL A 65 15.53 15.90 -5.39
C VAL A 65 16.17 16.15 -6.77
N PRO A 66 16.79 17.31 -7.00
CA PRO A 66 17.41 17.61 -8.28
C PRO A 66 18.69 16.78 -8.47
N SER A 67 18.99 16.43 -9.72
CA SER A 67 20.31 15.92 -10.07
C SER A 67 21.27 17.09 -10.18
N VAL A 68 22.35 17.08 -9.40
CA VAL A 68 23.37 18.13 -9.39
C VAL A 68 24.76 17.57 -9.74
N GLY A 69 25.72 18.44 -10.03
CA GLY A 69 27.13 18.07 -10.24
C GLY A 69 27.88 17.93 -8.90
N ASP A 70 29.10 17.38 -8.94
CA ASP A 70 29.89 17.15 -7.72
C ASP A 70 30.20 18.46 -6.96
N LYS A 71 30.31 19.58 -7.68
CA LYS A 71 30.58 20.89 -7.07
C LYS A 71 29.40 21.41 -6.25
N GLU A 72 28.18 21.07 -6.65
CA GLU A 72 26.94 21.50 -6.02
C GLU A 72 26.44 20.52 -4.94
N MET A 73 27.03 19.33 -4.83
CA MET A 73 26.65 18.34 -3.83
C MET A 73 26.65 18.88 -2.39
N PRO A 74 27.66 19.65 -1.92
CA PRO A 74 27.64 20.20 -0.56
C PRO A 74 26.44 21.11 -0.30
N LEU A 75 26.10 21.99 -1.26
CA LEU A 75 24.97 22.92 -1.15
C LEU A 75 23.62 22.17 -1.13
N LEU A 76 23.51 21.09 -1.91
CA LEU A 76 22.32 20.24 -1.90
C LEU A 76 22.17 19.49 -0.56
N LEU A 77 23.27 18.99 0.02
CA LEU A 77 23.28 18.33 1.31
C LEU A 77 22.91 19.30 2.44
N GLU A 78 23.40 20.53 2.39
CA GLU A 78 23.04 21.60 3.33
C GLU A 78 21.54 21.92 3.25
N ALA A 79 21.00 22.09 2.03
CA ALA A 79 19.57 22.28 1.83
C ALA A 79 18.72 21.12 2.37
N TYR A 80 19.18 19.87 2.19
CA TYR A 80 18.52 18.71 2.79
C TYR A 80 18.58 18.74 4.32
N GLY A 81 19.72 19.14 4.91
CA GLY A 81 19.86 19.35 6.34
C GLY A 81 18.83 20.33 6.90
N CYS A 82 18.58 21.44 6.19
CA CYS A 82 17.53 22.40 6.54
C CYS A 82 16.12 21.80 6.49
N MET A 83 15.87 20.74 5.71
CA MET A 83 14.57 20.07 5.63
C MET A 83 14.28 19.14 6.81
N LEU A 84 15.31 18.56 7.43
CA LEU A 84 15.16 17.47 8.42
C LEU A 84 14.15 17.78 9.54
N PRO A 85 14.14 18.98 10.16
CA PRO A 85 13.20 19.30 11.23
C PRO A 85 11.71 19.26 10.82
N PHE A 86 11.43 19.27 9.52
CA PHE A 86 10.08 19.41 8.98
C PHE A 86 9.55 18.11 8.34
N LEU A 87 10.38 17.09 8.10
CA LEU A 87 10.02 15.91 7.29
C LEU A 87 8.83 15.10 7.84
N ASP A 88 8.64 15.13 9.16
CA ASP A 88 7.62 14.36 9.87
C ASP A 88 6.44 15.21 10.37
N LEU A 89 6.40 16.51 10.04
CA LEU A 89 5.27 17.40 10.37
C LEU A 89 4.08 17.19 9.40
N GLY A 90 3.51 15.98 9.43
CA GLY A 90 2.39 15.56 8.59
C GLY A 90 1.19 16.50 8.61
N GLY A 91 0.50 16.61 7.47
CA GLY A 91 -0.69 17.46 7.33
C GLY A 91 -0.45 18.97 7.38
N ILE A 92 0.73 19.41 7.83
CA ILE A 92 1.11 20.82 7.94
C ILE A 92 1.90 21.24 6.71
N ILE A 93 2.90 20.45 6.29
CA ILE A 93 3.74 20.77 5.13
C ILE A 93 3.85 19.55 4.21
N GLN A 94 3.64 19.76 2.91
CA GLN A 94 3.88 18.71 1.93
C GLN A 94 5.39 18.49 1.78
N MET A 95 5.83 17.30 2.18
CA MET A 95 7.25 16.89 2.19
C MET A 95 7.41 15.50 1.57
N SER A 96 8.53 15.28 0.87
CA SER A 96 8.94 13.93 0.46
C SER A 96 9.06 13.00 1.67
N ARG A 97 8.73 11.72 1.49
CA ARG A 97 8.79 10.73 2.58
C ARG A 97 10.23 10.52 3.05
N ARG A 98 10.44 10.48 4.36
CA ARG A 98 11.76 10.34 5.01
C ARG A 98 12.58 9.18 4.46
N HIS A 99 11.99 7.98 4.32
CA HIS A 99 12.70 6.81 3.79
C HIS A 99 13.31 7.02 2.40
N LYS A 100 12.68 7.82 1.54
CA LYS A 100 13.24 8.14 0.22
C LYS A 100 14.45 9.05 0.33
N LEU A 101 14.34 10.10 1.14
CA LEU A 101 15.41 11.07 1.30
C LEU A 101 16.60 10.47 2.05
N LEU A 102 16.35 9.67 3.08
CA LEU A 102 17.36 8.91 3.79
C LEU A 102 18.09 7.93 2.85
N PHE A 103 17.38 7.24 1.96
CA PHE A 103 18.02 6.43 0.92
C PHE A 103 18.92 7.28 -0.01
N VAL A 104 18.38 8.41 -0.50
CA VAL A 104 19.04 9.29 -1.46
C VAL A 104 20.27 9.97 -0.89
N PHE A 105 20.23 10.42 0.36
CA PHE A 105 21.28 11.22 1.00
C PHE A 105 22.13 10.44 1.99
N GLY A 106 21.58 9.43 2.67
CA GLY A 106 22.35 8.55 3.56
C GLY A 106 22.46 9.00 5.00
N PHE A 107 21.72 10.03 5.39
CA PHE A 107 21.63 10.47 6.76
C PHE A 107 20.29 11.14 7.01
N ASP A 108 19.93 11.27 8.28
CA ASP A 108 18.90 12.17 8.78
C ASP A 108 19.32 12.75 10.14
N ASP A 109 18.38 13.36 10.86
CA ASP A 109 18.60 13.96 12.18
C ASP A 109 18.97 12.95 13.26
N THR A 110 18.83 11.64 13.03
CA THR A 110 19.23 10.60 13.98
C THR A 110 20.57 9.95 13.63
N GLY A 111 21.24 10.37 12.55
CA GLY A 111 22.57 9.93 12.15
C GLY A 111 22.68 9.45 10.71
N ALA A 112 23.88 8.99 10.34
CA ALA A 112 24.18 8.47 9.02
C ALA A 112 23.96 6.95 8.92
N LEU A 113 23.65 6.48 7.71
CA LEU A 113 23.62 5.06 7.39
C LEU A 113 25.03 4.45 7.47
N PRO A 114 25.16 3.13 7.74
CA PRO A 114 26.46 2.44 7.73
C PRO A 114 27.25 2.58 6.42
N SER A 115 26.56 2.61 5.27
CA SER A 115 27.18 2.88 3.97
C SER A 115 27.57 4.35 3.73
N GLY A 116 27.31 5.22 4.70
CA GLY A 116 27.67 6.63 4.70
C GLY A 116 26.77 7.54 3.85
N GLU A 117 27.12 8.81 3.87
CA GLU A 117 26.44 9.86 3.13
C GLU A 117 26.67 9.79 1.62
N THR A 118 25.81 10.47 0.87
CA THR A 118 25.89 10.56 -0.59
C THR A 118 26.71 11.77 -0.96
N VAL A 119 27.99 11.55 -1.20
CA VAL A 119 28.95 12.65 -1.45
C VAL A 119 29.28 12.88 -2.93
N SER A 120 28.74 12.06 -3.85
CA SER A 120 28.99 12.22 -5.29
C SER A 120 27.72 12.31 -6.11
N ALA A 121 27.77 13.11 -7.17
CA ALA A 121 26.73 13.27 -8.17
C ALA A 121 26.39 11.95 -8.88
N LYS A 122 27.39 11.09 -9.11
CA LYS A 122 27.18 9.77 -9.71
C LYS A 122 26.30 8.89 -8.82
N ALA A 123 26.61 8.82 -7.52
CA ALA A 123 25.81 8.05 -6.56
C ALA A 123 24.41 8.64 -6.41
N LEU A 124 24.30 9.97 -6.31
CA LEU A 124 23.02 10.68 -6.27
C LEU A 124 22.16 10.29 -7.49
N LYS A 125 22.69 10.43 -8.70
CA LYS A 125 21.96 10.11 -9.94
C LYS A 125 21.51 8.64 -10.01
N ALA A 126 22.33 7.70 -9.54
CA ALA A 126 21.95 6.29 -9.46
C ALA A 126 20.78 6.07 -8.49
N ARG A 127 20.83 6.70 -7.31
CA ARG A 127 19.79 6.61 -6.28
C ARG A 127 18.49 7.28 -6.72
N LEU A 128 18.56 8.43 -7.39
CA LEU A 128 17.39 9.09 -7.97
C LEU A 128 16.70 8.23 -9.04
N LYS A 129 17.45 7.50 -9.87
CA LYS A 129 16.86 6.53 -10.82
C LYS A 129 16.06 5.45 -10.12
N LEU A 130 16.57 4.93 -8.99
CA LEU A 130 15.84 3.95 -8.18
C LEU A 130 14.55 4.55 -7.60
N ILE A 131 14.61 5.77 -7.06
CA ILE A 131 13.43 6.48 -6.55
C ILE A 131 12.37 6.69 -7.64
N THR A 132 12.80 7.08 -8.84
CA THR A 132 11.90 7.20 -10.01
C THR A 132 11.29 5.84 -10.35
N GLN A 133 12.08 4.77 -10.35
CA GLN A 133 11.61 3.43 -10.66
C GLN A 133 10.53 2.96 -9.68
N VAL A 134 10.76 3.08 -8.35
CA VAL A 134 9.76 2.66 -7.35
C VAL A 134 8.52 3.55 -7.37
N GLY A 135 8.64 4.80 -7.85
CA GLY A 135 7.54 5.75 -8.00
C GLY A 135 6.71 5.60 -9.27
N ALA A 136 7.10 4.73 -10.21
CA ALA A 136 6.45 4.59 -11.52
C ALA A 136 5.17 3.72 -11.52
N TYR A 137 4.71 3.27 -10.35
CA TYR A 137 3.66 2.27 -10.20
C TYR A 137 2.46 2.82 -9.45
N THR A 138 1.27 2.32 -9.79
CA THR A 138 0.00 2.67 -9.16
C THR A 138 -0.57 1.55 -8.30
N THR A 139 -0.05 0.33 -8.40
CA THR A 139 -0.51 -0.83 -7.62
C THR A 139 0.64 -1.80 -7.28
N MET A 140 0.54 -2.53 -6.17
CA MET A 140 1.51 -3.56 -5.77
C MET A 140 1.55 -4.78 -6.72
N PRO A 141 0.41 -5.30 -7.23
CA PRO A 141 0.44 -6.34 -8.27
C PRO A 141 1.29 -5.95 -9.48
N ALA A 142 1.12 -4.73 -10.00
CA ALA A 142 1.92 -4.24 -11.13
C ALA A 142 3.42 -4.14 -10.81
N GLN A 143 3.80 -3.86 -9.56
CA GLN A 143 5.21 -3.93 -9.14
C GLN A 143 5.74 -5.35 -9.24
N ARG A 144 5.02 -6.32 -8.68
CA ARG A 144 5.39 -7.74 -8.65
C ARG A 144 5.52 -8.34 -10.05
N GLU A 145 4.56 -8.08 -10.94
CA GLU A 145 4.58 -8.54 -12.32
C GLU A 145 5.79 -7.99 -13.11
N LYS A 146 6.24 -6.78 -12.79
CA LYS A 146 7.40 -6.14 -13.44
C LYS A 146 8.72 -6.38 -12.70
N LYS A 147 8.89 -7.55 -12.08
CA LYS A 147 10.14 -7.99 -11.41
C LYS A 147 11.43 -7.59 -12.15
N ALA A 148 11.46 -7.81 -13.47
CA ALA A 148 12.62 -7.50 -14.31
C ALA A 148 13.01 -6.00 -14.34
N LYS A 149 12.08 -5.08 -14.04
CA LYS A 149 12.37 -3.63 -13.95
C LYS A 149 13.00 -3.22 -12.62
N PHE A 150 12.90 -4.07 -11.58
CA PHE A 150 13.53 -3.85 -10.28
C PHE A 150 14.90 -4.51 -10.17
N ALA A 151 15.13 -5.64 -10.85
CA ALA A 151 16.38 -6.39 -10.82
C ALA A 151 17.66 -5.56 -11.06
N PRO A 152 17.71 -4.57 -11.99
CA PRO A 152 18.90 -3.74 -12.20
C PRO A 152 19.32 -2.90 -10.98
N PHE A 153 18.44 -2.74 -9.99
CA PHE A 153 18.68 -1.95 -8.79
C PHE A 153 19.11 -2.80 -7.59
N ALA A 154 19.25 -4.12 -7.75
CA ALA A 154 19.63 -5.03 -6.67
C ALA A 154 20.97 -4.65 -5.99
N GLY A 155 21.87 -3.96 -6.69
CA GLY A 155 23.13 -3.46 -6.10
C GLY A 155 22.95 -2.44 -4.96
N GLU A 156 21.81 -1.75 -4.88
CA GLU A 156 21.49 -0.79 -3.80
C GLU A 156 20.80 -1.46 -2.60
N ALA A 157 20.56 -2.78 -2.64
CA ALA A 157 19.77 -3.49 -1.65
C ALA A 157 20.33 -3.40 -0.21
N VAL A 158 21.65 -3.41 -0.04
CA VAL A 158 22.29 -3.27 1.28
C VAL A 158 21.94 -1.93 1.90
N ARG A 159 22.05 -0.85 1.13
CA ARG A 159 21.68 0.50 1.57
C ARG A 159 20.19 0.62 1.87
N LEU A 160 19.34 -0.01 1.07
CA LEU A 160 17.89 -0.05 1.35
C LEU A 160 17.57 -0.78 2.66
N LEU A 161 18.26 -1.89 2.94
CA LEU A 161 18.12 -2.59 4.22
C LEU A 161 18.59 -1.72 5.40
N GLU A 162 19.69 -0.97 5.24
CA GLU A 162 20.13 0.01 6.23
C GLU A 162 19.07 1.08 6.49
N VAL A 163 18.45 1.63 5.43
CA VAL A 163 17.33 2.59 5.55
C VAL A 163 16.19 2.01 6.37
N PHE A 164 15.79 0.76 6.09
CA PHE A 164 14.71 0.13 6.85
C PHE A 164 15.07 -0.05 8.32
N ARG A 165 16.28 -0.52 8.62
CA ARG A 165 16.74 -0.72 9.99
C ARG A 165 16.87 0.60 10.75
N HIS A 166 17.43 1.64 10.11
CA HIS A 166 17.54 2.99 10.66
C HIS A 166 16.17 3.60 11.00
N LEU A 167 15.16 3.31 10.18
CA LEU A 167 13.80 3.76 10.42
C LEU A 167 12.95 2.83 11.27
N GLY A 168 13.50 1.70 11.72
CA GLY A 168 12.74 0.66 12.41
C GLY A 168 11.56 0.14 11.57
N TYR A 169 11.73 0.08 10.25
CA TYR A 169 10.71 -0.30 9.25
C TYR A 169 9.48 0.63 9.20
N ARG A 170 9.54 1.80 9.85
CA ARG A 170 8.48 2.82 9.81
C ARG A 170 8.77 3.87 8.74
N HIS A 171 8.22 3.65 7.54
CA HIS A 171 8.45 4.52 6.38
C HIS A 171 7.69 5.86 6.44
N ASP A 172 6.68 5.93 7.31
CA ASP A 172 5.87 7.11 7.60
C ASP A 172 5.78 7.35 9.11
N ARG A 173 6.47 8.40 9.60
CA ARG A 173 6.47 8.81 11.01
C ARG A 173 5.47 9.92 11.31
N ARG A 174 4.80 10.45 10.29
CA ARG A 174 3.88 11.60 10.38
C ARG A 174 2.58 11.28 11.10
N TYR A 175 2.19 10.01 11.06
CA TYR A 175 0.87 9.55 11.45
C TYR A 175 0.97 8.39 12.43
N GLY A 176 -0.03 8.29 13.31
CA GLY A 176 -0.24 7.14 14.18
C GLY A 176 -0.73 5.91 13.40
N GLU A 177 -1.03 4.81 14.11
CA GLU A 177 -1.39 3.53 13.50
C GLU A 177 -2.61 3.63 12.56
N ASP A 178 -3.64 4.37 12.98
CA ASP A 178 -4.90 4.50 12.25
C ASP A 178 -4.75 5.14 10.87
N LEU A 179 -3.72 5.97 10.68
CA LEU A 179 -3.44 6.70 9.45
C LEU A 179 -2.16 6.22 8.76
N TYR A 180 -1.56 5.13 9.25
CA TYR A 180 -0.36 4.55 8.66
C TYR A 180 -0.69 3.83 7.34
N SER A 181 -0.08 4.30 6.25
CA SER A 181 -0.25 3.74 4.91
C SER A 181 0.59 2.48 4.73
N VAL A 182 0.10 1.33 5.22
CA VAL A 182 0.76 0.03 5.01
C VAL A 182 0.99 -0.33 3.54
N THR A 183 0.25 0.28 2.61
CA THR A 183 0.35 0.03 1.16
C THR A 183 1.22 1.05 0.41
N ASP A 184 2.14 1.77 1.07
CA ASP A 184 3.02 2.72 0.36
C ASP A 184 3.87 1.99 -0.68
N LEU A 185 3.57 2.28 -1.95
CA LEU A 185 4.20 1.59 -3.09
C LEU A 185 5.70 1.82 -3.16
N ARG A 186 6.21 2.95 -2.67
CA ARG A 186 7.64 3.27 -2.76
C ARG A 186 8.41 2.46 -1.74
N PHE A 187 7.87 2.33 -0.53
CA PHE A 187 8.36 1.41 0.49
C PHE A 187 8.39 -0.03 -0.03
N TRP A 188 7.27 -0.55 -0.56
CA TRP A 188 7.22 -1.93 -1.06
C TRP A 188 8.09 -2.16 -2.30
N GLY A 189 8.24 -1.15 -3.17
CA GLY A 189 9.19 -1.22 -4.28
C GLY A 189 10.64 -1.35 -3.81
N MET A 190 11.01 -0.70 -2.71
CA MET A 190 12.32 -0.85 -2.08
C MET A 190 12.49 -2.21 -1.40
N VAL A 191 11.46 -2.70 -0.67
CA VAL A 191 11.44 -4.05 -0.08
C VAL A 191 11.66 -5.09 -1.17
N PHE A 192 11.01 -4.93 -2.32
CA PHE A 192 11.16 -5.85 -3.44
C PHE A 192 12.60 -5.90 -3.97
N ILE A 193 13.30 -4.76 -4.03
CA ILE A 193 14.73 -4.73 -4.42
C ILE A 193 15.59 -5.47 -3.40
N CYS A 194 15.32 -5.33 -2.09
CA CYS A 194 16.00 -6.11 -1.05
C CYS A 194 15.74 -7.62 -1.17
N LEU A 195 14.52 -8.02 -1.53
CA LEU A 195 14.17 -9.43 -1.78
C LEU A 195 14.86 -10.00 -3.02
N LEU A 196 15.07 -9.19 -4.05
CA LEU A 196 15.77 -9.62 -5.27
C LEU A 196 17.27 -9.84 -5.05
N ASN A 197 17.87 -9.26 -4.00
CA ASN A 197 19.29 -9.45 -3.69
C ASN A 197 19.51 -10.57 -2.64
N LYS A 198 20.31 -11.58 -3.02
CA LYS A 198 20.67 -12.73 -2.17
C LYS A 198 21.34 -12.36 -0.85
N ALA A 199 22.16 -11.30 -0.84
CA ALA A 199 22.87 -10.84 0.37
C ALA A 199 21.95 -10.20 1.41
N THR A 200 20.75 -9.75 1.03
CA THR A 200 19.85 -9.00 1.94
C THR A 200 18.52 -9.68 2.21
N ARG A 201 18.03 -10.55 1.32
CA ARG A 201 16.66 -11.07 1.39
C ARG A 201 16.36 -11.87 2.67
N ALA A 202 17.32 -12.66 3.16
CA ALA A 202 17.16 -13.42 4.39
C ALA A 202 17.05 -12.49 5.61
N ASP A 203 17.90 -11.48 5.65
CA ASP A 203 17.97 -10.49 6.73
C ASP A 203 16.73 -9.60 6.79
N LEU A 204 16.26 -9.11 5.63
CA LEU A 204 15.02 -8.36 5.50
C LEU A 204 13.83 -9.18 6.03
N LEU A 205 13.75 -10.44 5.62
CA LEU A 205 12.65 -11.31 6.01
C LEU A 205 12.70 -11.64 7.51
N ALA A 206 13.89 -11.89 8.06
CA ALA A 206 14.11 -12.08 9.49
C ALA A 206 13.67 -10.85 10.29
N ASP A 207 14.13 -9.66 9.90
CA ASP A 207 13.78 -8.39 10.56
C ASP A 207 12.25 -8.18 10.63
N MET A 208 11.51 -8.55 9.58
CA MET A 208 10.05 -8.38 9.53
C MET A 208 9.25 -9.52 10.22
N LEU A 209 9.90 -10.63 10.55
CA LEU A 209 9.25 -11.81 11.17
C LEU A 209 9.58 -12.00 12.65
N GLU A 210 10.83 -11.78 13.05
CA GLU A 210 11.37 -12.23 14.34
C GLU A 210 11.06 -11.28 15.51
N GLY A 211 10.25 -10.23 15.28
CA GLY A 211 9.80 -9.33 16.34
C GLY A 211 10.86 -8.34 16.83
N LYS A 212 12.04 -8.29 16.19
CA LYS A 212 13.13 -7.33 16.51
C LYS A 212 12.69 -5.87 16.37
N TYR A 213 11.85 -5.59 15.38
CA TYR A 213 11.28 -4.26 15.15
C TYR A 213 9.80 -4.26 15.46
N ASP A 214 9.32 -3.15 16.02
CA ASP A 214 7.89 -2.91 16.22
C ASP A 214 7.24 -2.44 14.92
N LEU A 215 6.61 -3.38 14.20
CA LEU A 215 6.00 -3.11 12.90
C LEU A 215 4.55 -2.64 13.10
N MET A 216 4.28 -1.40 12.71
CA MET A 216 2.91 -0.87 12.61
C MET A 216 2.05 -1.81 11.75
N ARG A 217 0.89 -2.25 12.25
CA ARG A 217 -0.01 -3.17 11.51
C ARG A 217 0.74 -4.42 10.99
N ARG A 218 1.53 -5.06 11.87
CA ARG A 218 2.40 -6.21 11.57
C ARG A 218 1.75 -7.27 10.68
N ALA A 219 0.54 -7.70 11.00
CA ALA A 219 -0.16 -8.75 10.28
C ALA A 219 -0.34 -8.40 8.78
N GLU A 220 -0.70 -7.15 8.49
CA GLU A 220 -0.90 -6.68 7.12
C GLU A 220 0.41 -6.52 6.36
N GLN A 221 1.47 -6.02 7.03
CA GLN A 221 2.79 -5.98 6.42
C GLN A 221 3.30 -7.39 6.11
N GLN A 222 3.09 -8.36 7.00
CA GLN A 222 3.47 -9.76 6.75
C GLN A 222 2.67 -10.37 5.60
N ALA A 223 1.37 -10.09 5.51
CA ALA A 223 0.52 -10.52 4.39
C ALA A 223 1.01 -9.98 3.04
N ILE A 224 1.37 -8.69 2.98
CA ILE A 224 1.93 -8.09 1.77
C ILE A 224 3.30 -8.70 1.47
N LEU A 225 4.17 -8.82 2.47
CA LEU A 225 5.51 -9.40 2.34
C LEU A 225 5.45 -10.81 1.77
N HIS A 226 4.49 -11.64 2.23
CA HIS A 226 4.29 -13.00 1.74
C HIS A 226 4.12 -13.01 0.21
N ARG A 227 3.27 -12.13 -0.34
CA ARG A 227 3.02 -12.02 -1.79
C ARG A 227 4.27 -11.59 -2.57
N TYR A 228 5.16 -10.79 -1.98
CA TYR A 228 6.44 -10.43 -2.62
C TYR A 228 7.47 -11.57 -2.52
N VAL A 229 7.48 -12.32 -1.40
CA VAL A 229 8.33 -13.51 -1.23
C VAL A 229 7.97 -14.58 -2.26
N GLU A 230 6.67 -14.85 -2.47
CA GLU A 230 6.20 -15.81 -3.48
C GLU A 230 6.74 -15.52 -4.89
N VAL A 231 6.90 -14.24 -5.24
CA VAL A 231 7.39 -13.81 -6.55
C VAL A 231 8.89 -14.03 -6.74
N VAL A 232 9.67 -14.03 -5.66
CA VAL A 232 11.12 -14.25 -5.72
C VAL A 232 11.51 -15.70 -5.46
N LEU A 233 10.67 -16.50 -4.80
CA LEU A 233 10.92 -17.92 -4.49
C LEU A 233 11.44 -18.74 -5.70
N PRO A 234 10.90 -18.58 -6.93
CA PRO A 234 11.41 -19.34 -8.08
C PRO A 234 12.88 -19.04 -8.46
N ASP A 235 13.43 -17.91 -8.03
CA ASP A 235 14.81 -17.50 -8.33
C ASP A 235 15.80 -17.82 -7.18
N VAL A 236 15.33 -18.46 -6.12
CA VAL A 236 16.13 -18.74 -4.91
C VAL A 236 16.98 -19.98 -5.12
N GLY A 237 18.27 -19.87 -4.85
CA GLY A 237 19.20 -21.00 -4.90
C GLY A 237 18.99 -21.97 -3.74
N PRO A 238 19.35 -23.27 -3.91
CA PRO A 238 19.25 -24.25 -2.84
C PRO A 238 20.15 -23.94 -1.63
N ASP A 239 21.18 -23.11 -1.82
CA ASP A 239 22.12 -22.69 -0.78
C ASP A 239 21.59 -21.54 0.11
N GLU A 240 20.38 -21.03 -0.15
CA GLU A 240 19.74 -19.96 0.60
C GLU A 240 18.80 -20.51 1.71
N GLU A 241 19.25 -21.54 2.43
CA GLU A 241 18.45 -22.28 3.43
C GLU A 241 17.76 -21.37 4.46
N ARG A 242 18.46 -20.34 4.95
CA ARG A 242 17.90 -19.38 5.92
C ARG A 242 16.71 -18.62 5.34
N PHE A 243 16.80 -18.17 4.09
CA PHE A 243 15.69 -17.49 3.42
C PHE A 243 14.51 -18.44 3.19
N LEU A 244 14.78 -19.66 2.71
CA LEU A 244 13.74 -20.68 2.49
C LEU A 244 13.00 -21.04 3.77
N MET A 245 13.72 -21.22 4.89
CA MET A 245 13.11 -21.48 6.21
C MET A 245 12.21 -20.32 6.65
N LEU A 246 12.69 -19.08 6.52
CA LEU A 246 11.92 -17.89 6.89
C LEU A 246 10.70 -17.70 5.97
N ALA A 247 10.83 -17.96 4.67
CA ALA A 247 9.73 -17.90 3.71
C ALA A 247 8.65 -18.94 4.05
N GLN A 248 9.06 -20.15 4.41
CA GLN A 248 8.13 -21.19 4.87
C GLN A 248 7.44 -20.81 6.18
N ARG A 249 8.15 -20.15 7.11
CA ARG A 249 7.55 -19.62 8.34
C ARG A 249 6.52 -18.53 8.04
N LEU A 250 6.84 -17.59 7.15
CA LEU A 250 5.89 -16.55 6.74
C LEU A 250 4.66 -17.16 6.06
N LYS A 251 4.84 -18.15 5.18
CA LYS A 251 3.76 -18.91 4.56
C LYS A 251 2.84 -19.55 5.61
N LYS A 252 3.40 -20.18 6.64
CA LYS A 252 2.63 -20.77 7.75
C LYS A 252 1.85 -19.72 8.55
N ILE A 253 2.44 -18.55 8.81
CA ILE A 253 1.76 -17.45 9.50
C ILE A 253 0.54 -17.00 8.69
N GLU A 254 0.71 -16.79 7.38
CA GLU A 254 -0.40 -16.35 6.55
C GLU A 254 -1.46 -17.46 6.34
N LEU A 255 -1.04 -18.72 6.20
CA LEU A 255 -1.99 -19.83 6.18
C LEU A 255 -2.79 -19.93 7.48
N ALA A 256 -2.17 -19.72 8.64
CA ALA A 256 -2.86 -19.72 9.92
C ALA A 256 -3.86 -18.55 10.04
N ARG A 257 -3.47 -17.35 9.59
CA ARG A 257 -4.35 -16.17 9.57
C ARG A 257 -5.55 -16.39 8.65
N ARG A 258 -5.31 -16.92 7.45
CA ARG A 258 -6.34 -17.38 6.51
C ARG A 258 -7.30 -18.40 7.13
N ASN A 259 -6.76 -19.42 7.79
CA ASN A 259 -7.57 -20.49 8.37
C ASN A 259 -8.35 -20.08 9.62
N ALA A 260 -8.00 -18.95 10.24
CA ALA A 260 -8.72 -18.37 11.37
C ALA A 260 -9.93 -17.50 10.95
N THR A 261 -10.17 -17.31 9.65
CA THR A 261 -11.30 -16.53 9.14
C THR A 261 -12.63 -17.25 9.36
N GLU A 262 -13.67 -16.47 9.56
CA GLU A 262 -15.03 -16.95 9.67
C GLU A 262 -15.49 -17.65 8.37
N SER A 263 -15.05 -17.14 7.23
CA SER A 263 -15.30 -17.73 5.93
C SER A 263 -14.73 -19.15 5.80
N VAL A 264 -13.53 -19.40 6.32
CA VAL A 264 -12.93 -20.74 6.32
C VAL A 264 -13.64 -21.65 7.32
N ASP A 265 -14.00 -21.16 8.51
CA ASP A 265 -14.80 -21.93 9.48
C ASP A 265 -16.15 -22.36 8.87
N LEU A 266 -16.87 -21.45 8.19
CA LEU A 266 -18.10 -21.81 7.49
C LEU A 266 -17.84 -22.87 6.41
N ALA A 267 -16.81 -22.70 5.57
CA ALA A 267 -16.49 -23.66 4.53
C ALA A 267 -16.19 -25.06 5.10
N GLN A 268 -15.51 -25.13 6.24
CA GLN A 268 -15.24 -26.39 6.95
C GLN A 268 -16.51 -27.02 7.53
N ARG A 269 -17.37 -26.23 8.19
CA ARG A 269 -18.68 -26.69 8.70
C ARG A 269 -19.56 -27.28 7.60
N LEU A 270 -19.55 -26.65 6.42
CA LEU A 270 -20.27 -27.11 5.25
C LEU A 270 -19.58 -28.26 4.50
N LYS A 271 -18.38 -28.67 4.95
CA LYS A 271 -17.55 -29.72 4.31
C LYS A 271 -17.30 -29.41 2.83
N LEU A 272 -17.04 -28.13 2.51
CA LEU A 272 -16.74 -27.73 1.14
C LEU A 272 -15.38 -28.30 0.73
N PRO A 273 -15.25 -28.84 -0.50
CA PRO A 273 -14.07 -29.59 -0.92
C PRO A 273 -12.96 -28.64 -1.42
N PHE A 274 -12.57 -27.65 -0.62
CA PHE A 274 -11.45 -26.76 -0.95
C PHE A 274 -10.13 -27.30 -0.40
N GLY A 275 -9.04 -27.14 -1.16
CA GLY A 275 -7.71 -27.41 -0.64
C GLY A 275 -7.28 -26.37 0.40
N GLU A 276 -6.34 -26.74 1.28
CA GLU A 276 -5.86 -25.85 2.36
C GLU A 276 -5.32 -24.52 1.85
N GLU A 277 -4.65 -24.53 0.70
CA GLU A 277 -4.05 -23.34 0.08
C GLU A 277 -4.83 -22.82 -1.14
N GLU A 278 -5.95 -23.45 -1.51
CA GLU A 278 -6.70 -23.11 -2.72
C GLU A 278 -7.40 -21.75 -2.58
N ASP A 279 -7.03 -20.75 -3.38
CA ASP A 279 -7.82 -19.51 -3.41
C ASP A 279 -9.22 -19.79 -3.98
N TRP A 280 -10.27 -19.47 -3.22
CA TRP A 280 -11.65 -19.79 -3.58
C TRP A 280 -12.58 -18.61 -3.30
N GLU A 281 -13.67 -18.56 -4.05
CA GLU A 281 -14.72 -17.57 -3.83
C GLU A 281 -16.10 -18.23 -3.93
N ILE A 282 -17.02 -17.79 -3.07
CA ILE A 282 -18.43 -18.18 -3.09
C ILE A 282 -19.25 -16.92 -3.31
N HIS A 283 -20.06 -16.91 -4.36
CA HIS A 283 -21.02 -15.84 -4.62
C HIS A 283 -22.42 -16.43 -4.50
N ILE A 284 -23.25 -15.80 -3.67
CA ILE A 284 -24.65 -16.17 -3.48
C ILE A 284 -25.48 -14.93 -3.81
N ALA A 285 -26.44 -15.06 -4.72
CA ALA A 285 -27.40 -14.01 -5.00
C ALA A 285 -28.82 -14.57 -4.83
N VAL A 286 -29.55 -14.05 -3.87
CA VAL A 286 -30.93 -14.46 -3.56
C VAL A 286 -31.87 -13.35 -4.03
N PRO A 287 -32.68 -13.57 -5.07
CA PRO A 287 -33.60 -12.56 -5.56
C PRO A 287 -34.78 -12.40 -4.59
N LEU A 288 -35.41 -11.22 -4.57
CA LEU A 288 -36.70 -11.05 -3.92
C LEU A 288 -37.76 -11.86 -4.70
N ARG A 289 -38.68 -12.53 -4.00
CA ARG A 289 -39.74 -13.32 -4.67
C ARG A 289 -40.50 -12.46 -5.67
N GLY A 290 -40.68 -12.99 -6.88
CA GLY A 290 -41.31 -12.28 -8.00
C GLY A 290 -40.38 -11.39 -8.84
N THR A 291 -39.07 -11.38 -8.55
CA THR A 291 -38.09 -10.71 -9.41
C THR A 291 -37.84 -11.53 -10.68
N GLU A 292 -38.03 -10.92 -11.85
CA GLU A 292 -37.84 -11.56 -13.15
C GLU A 292 -36.38 -11.51 -13.65
N ASP A 293 -35.63 -10.48 -13.24
CA ASP A 293 -34.23 -10.31 -13.61
C ASP A 293 -33.35 -11.41 -12.99
N HIS A 294 -32.25 -11.75 -13.69
CA HIS A 294 -31.27 -12.68 -13.16
C HIS A 294 -30.69 -12.16 -11.82
N PRO A 295 -30.61 -12.99 -10.75
CA PRO A 295 -30.28 -12.53 -9.39
C PRO A 295 -29.00 -11.70 -9.27
N LEU A 296 -27.98 -12.02 -10.06
CA LEU A 296 -26.71 -11.26 -10.07
C LEU A 296 -26.81 -9.81 -10.52
N ILE A 297 -27.74 -9.47 -11.41
CA ILE A 297 -27.91 -8.10 -11.93
C ILE A 297 -29.20 -7.44 -11.41
N ALA A 298 -30.09 -8.25 -10.82
CA ALA A 298 -31.37 -7.79 -10.30
C ALA A 298 -31.22 -6.68 -9.25
N ARG A 299 -32.01 -5.62 -9.39
CA ARG A 299 -32.05 -4.53 -8.40
C ARG A 299 -32.80 -4.89 -7.12
N ASN A 300 -33.41 -6.07 -7.06
CA ASN A 300 -34.17 -6.59 -5.92
C ASN A 300 -33.55 -7.92 -5.48
N ALA A 301 -32.34 -7.87 -4.93
CA ALA A 301 -31.62 -9.07 -4.51
C ALA A 301 -30.67 -8.77 -3.36
N VAL A 302 -30.50 -9.79 -2.51
CA VAL A 302 -29.40 -9.88 -1.54
C VAL A 302 -28.25 -10.62 -2.20
N ARG A 303 -27.02 -10.16 -1.99
CA ARG A 303 -25.80 -10.80 -2.46
C ARG A 303 -24.83 -10.98 -1.30
N LEU A 304 -24.29 -12.19 -1.18
CA LEU A 304 -23.23 -12.52 -0.23
C LEU A 304 -22.02 -13.05 -1.01
N HIS A 305 -20.89 -12.38 -0.87
CA HIS A 305 -19.60 -12.86 -1.36
C HIS A 305 -18.78 -13.35 -0.18
N ILE A 306 -18.22 -14.55 -0.26
CA ILE A 306 -17.39 -15.19 0.78
C ILE A 306 -16.05 -15.60 0.17
N ARG A 307 -14.95 -15.30 0.84
CA ARG A 307 -13.57 -15.58 0.42
C ARG A 307 -12.75 -16.02 1.64
N PRO A 308 -11.65 -16.79 1.46
CA PRO A 308 -10.77 -17.15 2.58
C PRO A 308 -9.84 -15.99 2.99
N ASN A 309 -9.86 -14.87 2.28
CA ASN A 309 -8.94 -13.76 2.48
C ASN A 309 -9.22 -13.03 3.81
N PRO A 310 -8.29 -13.00 4.77
CA PRO A 310 -8.47 -12.31 6.06
C PRO A 310 -8.71 -10.81 5.98
N ASP A 311 -8.35 -10.18 4.86
CA ASP A 311 -8.52 -8.75 4.65
C ASP A 311 -9.89 -8.41 4.04
N TRP A 312 -10.61 -9.40 3.51
CA TRP A 312 -11.95 -9.29 2.93
C TRP A 312 -12.61 -10.66 2.97
N GLU A 313 -13.09 -11.03 4.16
CA GLU A 313 -13.61 -12.39 4.41
C GLU A 313 -14.96 -12.57 3.74
N TRP A 314 -15.87 -11.63 3.93
CA TRP A 314 -17.19 -11.66 3.31
C TRP A 314 -17.77 -10.27 3.13
N GLU A 315 -18.63 -10.10 2.13
CA GLU A 315 -19.37 -8.88 1.86
C GLU A 315 -20.83 -9.21 1.59
N LEU A 316 -21.71 -8.60 2.38
CA LEU A 316 -23.15 -8.70 2.26
C LEU A 316 -23.69 -7.38 1.70
N SER A 317 -24.44 -7.46 0.60
CA SER A 317 -25.09 -6.30 0.02
C SER A 317 -26.54 -6.61 -0.35
N ALA A 318 -27.39 -5.60 -0.30
CA ALA A 318 -28.73 -5.69 -0.85
C ALA A 318 -29.08 -4.39 -1.55
N ARG A 319 -29.80 -4.52 -2.66
CA ARG A 319 -30.46 -3.40 -3.31
C ARG A 319 -31.92 -3.75 -3.45
N ILE A 320 -32.78 -2.79 -3.16
CA ILE A 320 -34.23 -2.90 -3.33
C ILE A 320 -34.71 -1.66 -4.07
N ALA A 321 -35.23 -1.85 -5.28
CA ALA A 321 -35.69 -0.78 -6.15
C ALA A 321 -36.72 0.10 -5.42
N GLY A 322 -36.47 1.41 -5.40
CA GLY A 322 -37.34 2.39 -4.76
C GLY A 322 -37.31 2.41 -3.22
N ARG A 323 -36.53 1.53 -2.55
CA ARG A 323 -36.39 1.55 -1.08
C ARG A 323 -34.98 1.94 -0.61
N GLY A 324 -33.94 1.52 -1.32
CA GLY A 324 -32.56 1.88 -0.98
C GLY A 324 -31.58 0.72 -1.05
N GLU A 325 -30.45 0.91 -0.36
CA GLU A 325 -29.31 -0.01 -0.37
C GLU A 325 -28.84 -0.40 1.04
N PHE A 326 -28.28 -1.60 1.14
CA PHE A 326 -27.63 -2.16 2.31
C PHE A 326 -26.25 -2.70 1.92
N SER A 327 -25.25 -2.47 2.76
CA SER A 327 -23.90 -3.03 2.60
C SER A 327 -23.18 -3.16 3.94
N GLU A 328 -22.66 -4.35 4.20
CA GLU A 328 -21.92 -4.75 5.40
C GLU A 328 -20.81 -5.73 5.03
N ASP A 329 -19.67 -5.67 5.72
CA ASP A 329 -18.61 -6.67 5.68
C ASP A 329 -18.24 -7.15 7.10
N GLU A 330 -17.20 -7.97 7.23
CA GLU A 330 -16.75 -8.50 8.52
C GLU A 330 -16.27 -7.43 9.51
N LYS A 331 -16.02 -6.20 9.05
CA LYS A 331 -15.46 -5.10 9.85
C LYS A 331 -16.53 -4.10 10.26
N LYS A 332 -17.47 -3.76 9.36
CA LYS A 332 -18.47 -2.73 9.62
C LYS A 332 -19.64 -2.73 8.63
N SER A 333 -20.68 -1.99 8.99
CA SER A 333 -21.73 -1.56 8.07
C SER A 333 -21.34 -0.25 7.37
N TYR A 334 -21.49 -0.22 6.04
CA TYR A 334 -21.23 0.97 5.21
C TYR A 334 -22.51 1.74 4.92
N ARG A 335 -23.62 1.03 4.75
CA ARG A 335 -24.92 1.60 4.39
C ARG A 335 -26.05 0.72 4.88
N ASN A 336 -27.09 1.34 5.42
CA ASN A 336 -28.29 0.63 5.84
C ASN A 336 -29.53 1.54 5.70
N GLU A 337 -29.87 1.92 4.47
CA GLU A 337 -31.08 2.69 4.18
C GLU A 337 -32.35 1.84 4.33
N LEU A 338 -32.19 0.52 4.25
CA LEU A 338 -33.28 -0.45 4.32
C LEU A 338 -33.70 -0.80 5.76
N GLY A 339 -32.96 -0.34 6.77
CA GLY A 339 -33.23 -0.67 8.17
C GLY A 339 -33.12 -2.17 8.48
N PHE A 340 -32.22 -2.87 7.79
CA PHE A 340 -31.99 -4.30 8.02
C PHE A 340 -31.24 -4.51 9.34
N PRO A 341 -31.50 -5.61 10.08
CA PRO A 341 -30.60 -6.06 11.13
C PRO A 341 -29.20 -6.27 10.54
N LEU A 342 -28.16 -6.01 11.33
CA LEU A 342 -26.79 -6.35 10.93
C LEU A 342 -26.58 -7.85 11.08
N LEU A 343 -25.84 -8.46 10.15
CA LEU A 343 -25.36 -9.83 10.33
C LEU A 343 -24.28 -9.85 11.42
N GLY A 344 -23.32 -8.94 11.32
CA GLY A 344 -22.23 -8.76 12.27
C GLY A 344 -21.14 -9.83 12.16
N ARG A 345 -19.93 -9.45 12.58
CA ARG A 345 -18.76 -10.33 12.65
C ARG A 345 -19.05 -11.56 13.53
N GLY A 346 -18.69 -12.75 13.05
CA GLY A 346 -18.87 -14.01 13.79
C GLY A 346 -20.22 -14.69 13.58
N ASN A 347 -21.11 -14.11 12.75
CA ASN A 347 -22.44 -14.62 12.47
C ASN A 347 -22.70 -14.97 10.98
N LEU A 348 -21.68 -15.06 10.13
CA LEU A 348 -21.81 -15.49 8.73
C LEU A 348 -22.61 -16.79 8.59
N HIS A 349 -22.38 -17.74 9.49
CA HIS A 349 -23.12 -19.00 9.56
C HIS A 349 -24.63 -18.83 9.76
N ALA A 350 -25.07 -17.70 10.34
CA ALA A 350 -26.46 -17.34 10.59
C ALA A 350 -27.13 -16.59 9.43
N PHE A 351 -26.47 -16.43 8.28
CA PHE A 351 -27.03 -15.78 7.10
C PHE A 351 -28.42 -16.32 6.66
N PRO A 352 -28.70 -17.65 6.68
CA PRO A 352 -30.04 -18.17 6.39
C PRO A 352 -31.12 -17.66 7.37
N THR A 353 -30.78 -17.61 8.66
CA THR A 353 -31.64 -17.05 9.71
C THR A 353 -31.85 -15.55 9.51
N TRP A 354 -30.81 -14.82 9.12
CA TRP A 354 -30.88 -13.39 8.81
C TRP A 354 -31.87 -13.11 7.64
N LEU A 355 -31.85 -13.92 6.58
CA LEU A 355 -32.85 -13.82 5.49
C LEU A 355 -34.28 -14.04 6.00
N ARG A 356 -34.49 -14.99 6.92
CA ARG A 356 -35.81 -15.21 7.56
C ARG A 356 -36.26 -14.01 8.39
N GLN A 357 -35.34 -13.39 9.13
CA GLN A 357 -35.62 -12.17 9.89
C GLN A 357 -36.05 -11.00 9.00
N LEU A 358 -35.46 -10.85 7.79
CA LEU A 358 -35.90 -9.82 6.85
C LEU A 358 -37.35 -10.01 6.39
N ARG A 359 -37.78 -11.27 6.21
CA ARG A 359 -39.18 -11.57 5.88
C ARG A 359 -40.10 -11.18 7.04
N GLU A 360 -39.74 -11.55 8.25
CA GLU A 360 -40.56 -11.34 9.46
C GLU A 360 -40.64 -9.86 9.87
N ASN A 361 -39.51 -9.16 9.82
CA ASN A 361 -39.40 -7.79 10.35
C ASN A 361 -39.59 -6.71 9.27
N ASN A 362 -39.24 -7.00 8.02
CA ASN A 362 -39.26 -6.02 6.93
C ASN A 362 -40.26 -6.37 5.81
N GLY A 363 -40.92 -7.54 5.89
CA GLY A 363 -41.86 -8.02 4.87
C GLY A 363 -41.20 -8.34 3.53
N LEU A 364 -39.89 -8.61 3.51
CA LEU A 364 -39.13 -8.91 2.29
C LEU A 364 -38.82 -10.41 2.22
N ASP A 365 -39.55 -11.13 1.37
CA ASP A 365 -39.37 -12.56 1.17
C ASP A 365 -38.38 -12.83 0.02
N PHE A 366 -37.15 -13.23 0.38
CA PHE A 366 -36.12 -13.59 -0.58
C PHE A 366 -36.24 -15.07 -0.98
N ASP A 367 -36.28 -15.34 -2.28
CA ASP A 367 -36.55 -16.66 -2.83
C ASP A 367 -35.28 -17.51 -2.89
N ILE A 368 -35.03 -18.26 -1.82
CA ILE A 368 -33.89 -19.19 -1.70
C ILE A 368 -33.89 -20.23 -2.83
N GLY A 369 -35.07 -20.67 -3.29
CA GLY A 369 -35.19 -21.63 -4.39
C GLY A 369 -34.74 -21.07 -5.74
N ALA A 370 -34.73 -19.75 -5.90
CA ALA A 370 -34.26 -19.04 -7.09
C ALA A 370 -32.85 -18.45 -6.93
N ALA A 371 -32.10 -18.85 -5.89
CA ALA A 371 -30.76 -18.33 -5.65
C ALA A 371 -29.76 -18.76 -6.72
N ASP A 372 -28.92 -17.83 -7.19
CA ASP A 372 -27.72 -18.14 -7.99
C ASP A 372 -26.53 -18.33 -7.05
N ILE A 373 -25.94 -19.52 -7.07
CA ILE A 373 -24.81 -19.90 -6.19
C ILE A 373 -23.62 -20.31 -7.06
N ARG A 374 -22.54 -19.56 -6.95
CA ARG A 374 -21.30 -19.80 -7.70
C ARG A 374 -20.16 -20.12 -6.74
N VAL A 375 -19.56 -21.28 -6.92
CA VAL A 375 -18.42 -21.77 -6.13
C VAL A 375 -17.28 -22.16 -7.08
N GLY A 376 -16.83 -21.20 -7.89
CA GLY A 376 -15.87 -21.44 -8.96
C GLY A 376 -16.26 -22.61 -9.88
N ARG A 377 -15.33 -23.54 -10.13
CA ARG A 377 -15.56 -24.74 -10.97
C ARG A 377 -16.19 -25.92 -10.20
N LYS A 378 -16.45 -25.79 -8.90
CA LYS A 378 -16.85 -26.91 -8.02
C LYS A 378 -18.37 -27.00 -7.85
N ARG A 379 -19.08 -27.48 -8.89
CA ARG A 379 -20.55 -27.59 -8.89
C ARG A 379 -21.14 -28.38 -7.71
N ALA A 380 -20.43 -29.38 -7.19
CA ALA A 380 -20.88 -30.15 -6.02
C ALA A 380 -20.94 -29.30 -4.74
N ALA A 381 -20.04 -28.32 -4.60
CA ALA A 381 -20.01 -27.40 -3.46
C ALA A 381 -21.22 -26.46 -3.45
N ALA A 382 -21.68 -26.02 -4.63
CA ALA A 382 -22.89 -25.19 -4.75
C ALA A 382 -24.14 -25.87 -4.16
N LYS A 383 -24.24 -27.21 -4.27
CA LYS A 383 -25.34 -27.98 -3.66
C LYS A 383 -25.28 -27.99 -2.13
N LEU A 384 -24.08 -28.00 -1.54
CA LEU A 384 -23.90 -27.94 -0.09
C LEU A 384 -24.29 -26.56 0.45
N VAL A 385 -23.89 -25.50 -0.27
CA VAL A 385 -24.28 -24.12 0.04
C VAL A 385 -25.80 -23.93 -0.10
N ALA A 386 -26.44 -24.51 -1.13
CA ALA A 386 -27.89 -24.46 -1.29
C ALA A 386 -28.63 -25.08 -0.09
N ARG A 387 -28.21 -26.27 0.36
CA ARG A 387 -28.78 -26.92 1.56
C ARG A 387 -28.60 -26.10 2.83
N TRP A 388 -27.47 -25.39 2.94
CA TRP A 388 -27.26 -24.49 4.07
C TRP A 388 -28.21 -23.29 4.03
N LEU A 389 -28.49 -22.71 2.86
CA LEU A 389 -29.47 -21.63 2.75
C LEU A 389 -30.89 -22.06 3.14
N GLU A 390 -31.22 -23.35 2.99
CA GLU A 390 -32.51 -23.92 3.39
C GLU A 390 -32.62 -24.22 4.90
N SER A 391 -31.54 -24.06 5.68
CA SER A 391 -31.48 -24.45 7.11
C SER A 391 -31.98 -23.44 8.14
#